data_AF-A0A2P2CHR9-F1
#
_entry.id   AF-A0A2P2CHR9-F1
#
_cell.length_a   1.000
_cell.length_b   1.000
_cell.length_c   1.000
_cell.angle_alpha   90.00
_cell.angle_beta   90.00
_cell.angle_gamma   90.00
#
_symmetry.space_group_name_H-M   'P 1'
#
loop_
_entity.id
_entity.type
_entity.pdbx_description
1 polymer ?
#
loop_
_entity_poly.entity_id
_entity_poly.type
_entity_poly.pdbx_seq_one_letter_code
_entity_poly.pdbx_strand_id
1 'polypeptide(L)'
;MTDTTRESGIPAPSRRALLGAAWSAPVIVAAGTAPAYAASAAATLVFDTFVAYPDNYAGATPNRIKGHVQIQRPWSATAPAVKSLTVTVPLPVAVAAGSKAVSVSGTGWAGGSVTGPANGTYSYTFTWTGTLNNTTSSTPELRFLVKRTDVAPTVATLTAYVTSPHATPTNRTIEARI
;
A
#
# COMPACT_ATOMS: atom_id res chain seq x y z
N MET A 1 -0.06 56.40 -74.45
CA MET A 1 0.07 55.68 -75.74
C MET A 1 0.95 54.48 -75.46
N THR A 2 0.54 53.22 -75.55
CA THR A 2 -0.63 52.55 -76.15
C THR A 2 -0.62 51.12 -75.53
N ASP A 3 -1.70 50.69 -74.88
CA ASP A 3 -2.59 49.57 -75.27
C ASP A 3 -1.90 48.23 -75.63
N THR A 4 -2.29 47.12 -74.98
CA THR A 4 -3.10 46.01 -75.57
C THR A 4 -2.96 44.72 -74.73
N THR A 5 -4.11 44.14 -74.40
CA THR A 5 -4.31 42.84 -73.73
C THR A 5 -4.47 41.71 -74.79
N ARG A 6 -4.22 40.45 -74.38
CA ARG A 6 -4.56 39.11 -74.96
C ARG A 6 -3.28 38.30 -75.28
N GLU A 7 -3.16 36.98 -75.08
CA GLU A 7 -4.08 35.81 -75.06
C GLU A 7 -3.58 34.79 -74.01
N SER A 8 -4.42 34.20 -73.16
CA SER A 8 -5.16 32.93 -73.37
C SER A 8 -4.33 31.75 -73.88
N GLY A 9 -4.19 30.71 -73.06
CA GLY A 9 -3.77 29.38 -73.50
C GLY A 9 -3.57 28.40 -72.35
N ILE A 10 -4.62 27.65 -71.98
CA ILE A 10 -4.48 26.36 -71.30
C ILE A 10 -4.65 25.27 -72.35
N PRO A 11 -3.81 24.22 -72.31
CA PRO A 11 -4.34 22.87 -72.38
C PRO A 11 -3.79 21.98 -71.24
N ALA A 12 -4.68 21.27 -70.55
CA ALA A 12 -4.35 20.11 -69.72
C ALA A 12 -3.89 18.95 -70.65
N PRO A 13 -3.04 17.96 -70.24
CA PRO A 13 -3.30 17.03 -69.14
C PRO A 13 -2.02 16.63 -68.35
N SER A 14 -2.07 16.06 -67.15
CA SER A 14 -2.22 14.60 -66.96
C SER A 14 -2.03 14.26 -65.48
N ARG A 15 -2.92 13.40 -64.98
CA ARG A 15 -2.84 12.84 -63.62
C ARG A 15 -1.64 11.90 -63.55
N ARG A 16 -0.62 12.26 -62.76
CA ARG A 16 0.29 11.28 -62.17
C ARG A 16 -0.06 11.14 -60.70
N ALA A 17 -0.74 10.04 -60.38
CA ALA A 17 -0.84 9.55 -59.02
C ALA A 17 0.56 9.13 -58.58
N LEU A 18 1.18 9.91 -57.69
CA LEU A 18 2.32 9.45 -56.90
C LEU A 18 1.77 8.91 -55.58
N LEU A 19 1.79 7.59 -55.51
CA LEU A 19 1.55 6.79 -54.31
C LEU A 19 2.67 7.04 -53.29
N GLY A 20 2.26 7.26 -52.03
CA GLY A 20 3.04 6.89 -50.85
C GLY A 20 4.05 7.91 -50.32
N ALA A 21 3.66 8.62 -49.27
CA ALA A 21 4.57 8.98 -48.18
C ALA A 21 3.77 9.01 -46.87
N ALA A 22 4.29 8.31 -45.87
CA ALA A 22 3.65 8.03 -44.59
C ALA A 22 3.31 9.32 -43.82
N TRP A 23 2.11 9.39 -43.27
CA TRP A 23 1.73 10.43 -42.32
C TRP A 23 2.42 10.16 -40.99
N SER A 24 3.61 10.74 -40.78
CA SER A 24 4.18 10.87 -39.44
C SER A 24 3.45 12.00 -38.72
N ALA A 25 2.44 11.67 -37.92
CA ALA A 25 1.89 12.64 -36.99
C ALA A 25 2.98 13.06 -35.99
N PRO A 26 3.20 14.36 -35.73
CA PRO A 26 4.10 14.77 -34.67
C PRO A 26 3.51 14.34 -33.34
N VAL A 27 4.20 13.44 -32.63
CA VAL A 27 3.93 13.16 -31.22
C VAL A 27 4.40 14.39 -30.44
N ILE A 28 3.45 15.26 -30.08
CA ILE A 28 3.71 16.33 -29.12
C ILE A 28 3.73 15.67 -27.73
N VAL A 29 4.93 15.41 -27.21
CA VAL A 29 5.10 15.05 -25.80
C VAL A 29 4.96 16.33 -24.98
N ALA A 30 3.75 16.62 -24.53
CA ALA A 30 3.55 17.58 -23.46
C ALA A 30 4.10 16.95 -22.17
N ALA A 31 5.34 17.26 -21.83
CA ALA A 31 5.85 17.02 -20.49
C ALA A 31 5.06 17.94 -19.54
N GLY A 32 3.93 17.45 -19.05
CA GLY A 32 3.23 18.09 -17.95
C GLY A 32 4.21 18.18 -16.79
N THR A 33 4.49 19.38 -16.32
CA THR A 33 5.19 19.58 -15.06
C THR A 33 4.37 18.84 -14.01
N ALA A 34 4.86 17.68 -13.56
CA ALA A 34 4.31 17.04 -12.39
C ALA A 34 4.35 18.12 -11.30
N PRO A 35 3.21 18.44 -10.66
CA PRO A 35 3.23 19.42 -9.59
C PRO A 35 4.29 18.95 -8.62
N ALA A 36 5.26 19.82 -8.31
CA ALA A 36 6.17 19.57 -7.22
C ALA A 36 5.25 19.28 -6.02
N TYR A 37 5.21 18.02 -5.58
CA TYR A 37 4.61 17.68 -4.31
C TYR A 37 5.38 18.53 -3.31
N ALA A 38 4.82 19.67 -2.92
CA ALA A 38 5.27 20.37 -1.75
C ALA A 38 5.33 19.30 -0.67
N ALA A 39 6.52 19.05 -0.13
CA ALA A 39 6.72 18.05 0.90
C ALA A 39 5.93 18.49 2.13
N SER A 40 4.63 18.17 2.14
CA SER A 40 3.78 18.37 3.31
C SER A 40 4.43 17.61 4.45
N ALA A 41 4.52 18.24 5.62
CA ALA A 41 5.03 17.57 6.81
C ALA A 41 4.37 16.19 6.93
N ALA A 42 5.14 15.12 7.06
CA ALA A 42 4.59 13.79 7.29
C ALA A 42 4.33 13.62 8.79
N ALA A 43 3.25 12.92 9.16
CA ALA A 43 3.06 12.49 10.54
C ALA A 43 4.09 11.42 10.92
N THR A 44 4.46 11.35 12.20
CA THR A 44 5.21 10.23 12.76
C THR A 44 4.22 9.20 13.32
N LEU A 45 4.53 7.92 13.14
CA LEU A 45 3.79 6.81 13.75
C LEU A 45 4.71 6.05 14.71
N VAL A 46 4.12 5.50 15.76
CA VAL A 46 4.79 4.63 16.73
C VAL A 46 3.84 3.46 17.03
N PHE A 47 4.39 2.27 17.23
CA PHE A 47 3.63 1.16 17.79
C PHE A 47 3.51 1.35 19.30
N ASP A 48 2.30 1.63 19.76
CA ASP A 48 1.97 1.66 21.18
C ASP A 48 1.97 0.23 21.73
N THR A 49 1.20 -0.64 21.07
CA THR A 49 1.14 -2.08 21.33
C THR A 49 1.54 -2.87 20.09
N PHE A 50 2.40 -3.87 20.28
CA PHE A 50 2.56 -5.00 19.37
C PHE A 50 2.90 -6.22 20.20
N VAL A 51 1.97 -7.18 20.29
CA VAL A 51 2.19 -8.45 20.99
C VAL A 51 1.55 -9.59 20.20
N ALA A 52 2.12 -10.78 20.34
CA ALA A 52 1.58 -12.01 19.77
C ALA A 52 1.78 -13.16 20.76
N TYR A 53 0.82 -14.07 20.83
CA TYR A 53 0.86 -15.23 21.72
C TYR A 53 0.02 -16.39 21.15
N PRO A 54 0.27 -17.63 21.57
CA PRO A 54 -0.53 -18.79 21.17
C PRO A 54 -1.97 -18.66 21.67
N ASP A 55 -2.91 -19.18 20.89
CA ASP A 55 -4.32 -19.21 21.22
C ASP A 55 -4.96 -20.51 20.72
N ASN A 56 -6.11 -20.86 21.29
CA ASN A 56 -6.92 -22.03 20.96
C ASN A 56 -6.13 -23.36 20.97
N TYR A 57 -6.15 -24.04 22.11
CA TYR A 57 -5.33 -25.21 22.38
C TYR A 57 -6.08 -26.53 22.14
N ALA A 58 -5.47 -27.43 21.37
CA ALA A 58 -5.83 -28.84 21.31
C ALA A 58 -4.79 -29.62 22.13
N GLY A 59 -5.06 -29.81 23.42
CA GLY A 59 -4.03 -30.31 24.35
C GLY A 59 -2.94 -29.27 24.60
N ALA A 60 -1.66 -29.65 24.44
CA ALA A 60 -0.52 -28.75 24.65
C ALA A 60 -0.14 -27.93 23.40
N THR A 61 -0.74 -28.23 22.25
CA THR A 61 -0.46 -27.57 20.98
C THR A 61 -1.55 -26.53 20.66
N PRO A 62 -1.20 -25.24 20.59
CA PRO A 62 -2.12 -24.22 20.10
C PRO A 62 -2.25 -24.30 18.58
N ASN A 63 -3.42 -23.97 18.06
CA ASN A 63 -3.70 -23.97 16.62
C ASN A 63 -3.99 -22.56 16.07
N ARG A 64 -3.88 -21.52 16.90
CA ARG A 64 -3.99 -20.12 16.51
C ARG A 64 -2.85 -19.28 17.09
N ILE A 65 -2.55 -18.19 16.40
CA ILE A 65 -1.75 -17.10 16.93
C ILE A 65 -2.70 -15.91 17.09
N LYS A 66 -2.74 -15.34 18.29
CA LYS A 66 -3.47 -14.13 18.60
C LYS A 66 -2.51 -12.96 18.63
N GLY A 67 -2.80 -11.93 17.84
CA GLY A 67 -2.00 -10.73 17.75
C GLY A 67 -2.80 -9.49 18.12
N HIS A 68 -2.14 -8.58 18.82
CA HIS A 68 -2.68 -7.28 19.18
C HIS A 68 -1.75 -6.19 18.66
N VAL A 69 -2.31 -5.18 18.00
CA VAL A 69 -1.58 -4.03 17.47
C VAL A 69 -2.32 -2.75 17.79
N GLN A 70 -1.60 -1.72 18.24
CA GLN A 70 -2.12 -0.37 18.39
C GLN A 70 -1.09 0.62 17.88
N ILE A 71 -1.53 1.55 17.03
CA ILE A 71 -0.67 2.55 16.42
C ILE A 71 -1.01 3.91 17.03
N GLN A 72 0.02 4.62 17.46
CA GLN A 72 -0.07 5.99 17.93
C GLN A 72 0.55 6.94 16.90
N ARG A 73 -0.10 8.08 16.70
CA ARG A 73 0.45 9.31 16.13
C ARG A 73 0.76 10.24 17.31
N PRO A 74 2.04 10.41 17.71
CA PRO A 74 2.41 11.38 18.73
C PRO A 74 1.94 12.79 18.38
N TRP A 75 1.77 13.63 19.40
CA TRP A 75 1.35 15.01 19.18
C TRP A 75 2.34 15.75 18.27
N SER A 76 1.80 16.53 17.33
CA SER A 76 2.59 17.43 16.49
C SER A 76 1.71 18.58 16.01
N ALA A 77 2.19 19.82 16.18
CA ALA A 77 1.48 21.02 15.77
C ALA A 77 1.28 21.12 14.24
N THR A 78 2.21 20.56 13.46
CA THR A 78 2.29 20.79 12.01
C THR A 78 2.00 19.54 11.18
N ALA A 79 2.02 18.35 11.78
CA ALA A 79 1.76 17.12 11.05
C ALA A 79 0.28 16.99 10.67
N PRO A 80 -0.03 16.49 9.46
CA PRO A 80 -1.39 16.24 9.01
C PRO A 80 -2.07 15.16 9.85
N ALA A 81 -3.40 15.10 9.75
CA ALA A 81 -4.16 13.99 10.27
C ALA A 81 -3.94 12.73 9.41
N VAL A 82 -3.85 11.57 10.05
CA VAL A 82 -3.76 10.28 9.36
C VAL A 82 -5.15 9.65 9.29
N LYS A 83 -5.64 9.36 8.08
CA LYS A 83 -7.00 8.83 7.86
C LYS A 83 -7.02 7.34 7.58
N SER A 84 -5.90 6.78 7.15
CA SER A 84 -5.75 5.36 6.87
C SER A 84 -4.35 4.87 7.22
N LEU A 85 -4.28 3.60 7.63
CA LEU A 85 -3.05 2.87 7.90
C LEU A 85 -3.11 1.50 7.24
N THR A 86 -1.96 1.00 6.83
CA THR A 86 -1.76 -0.40 6.49
C THR A 86 -0.74 -1.01 7.44
N VAL A 87 -1.13 -2.04 8.17
CA VAL A 87 -0.24 -2.82 9.03
C VAL A 87 0.06 -4.15 8.36
N THR A 88 1.33 -4.49 8.25
CA THR A 88 1.79 -5.78 7.73
C THR A 88 2.52 -6.55 8.83
N VAL A 89 2.10 -7.78 9.08
CA VAL A 89 2.71 -8.70 10.06
C VAL A 89 3.20 -9.95 9.33
N PRO A 90 4.50 -10.06 9.03
CA PRO A 90 5.10 -11.30 8.55
C PRO A 90 5.21 -12.32 9.67
N LEU A 91 4.77 -13.54 9.41
CA LEU A 91 4.89 -14.68 10.32
C LEU A 91 5.67 -15.81 9.63
N PRO A 92 6.65 -16.44 10.30
CA PRO A 92 7.39 -17.55 9.73
C PRO A 92 6.50 -18.75 9.36
N VAL A 93 6.83 -19.47 8.28
CA VAL A 93 6.12 -20.69 7.87
C VAL A 93 6.22 -21.82 8.89
N ALA A 94 7.22 -21.78 9.78
CA ALA A 94 7.37 -22.73 10.88
C ALA A 94 6.22 -22.67 11.89
N VAL A 95 5.51 -21.53 11.96
CA VAL A 95 4.45 -21.28 12.95
C VAL A 95 3.12 -20.91 12.30
N ALA A 96 3.08 -20.32 11.11
CA ALA A 96 1.83 -19.88 10.48
C ALA A 96 1.40 -20.81 9.33
N ALA A 97 0.09 -21.03 9.20
CA ALA A 97 -0.49 -21.89 8.16
C ALA A 97 -0.89 -21.15 6.87
N GLY A 98 -0.59 -19.86 6.75
CA GLY A 98 -0.71 -19.09 5.49
C GLY A 98 -2.12 -18.76 5.00
N SER A 99 -3.18 -19.11 5.75
CA SER A 99 -4.55 -18.69 5.45
C SER A 99 -4.83 -17.28 5.97
N LYS A 100 -5.83 -16.57 5.42
CA LYS A 100 -6.32 -15.28 5.95
C LYS A 100 -6.63 -15.38 7.45
N ALA A 101 -6.59 -14.23 8.13
CA ALA A 101 -7.00 -14.15 9.53
C ALA A 101 -8.43 -14.71 9.72
N VAL A 102 -8.58 -15.58 10.71
CA VAL A 102 -9.85 -16.22 11.10
C VAL A 102 -10.82 -15.18 11.67
N SER A 103 -10.28 -14.19 12.37
CA SER A 103 -11.05 -13.06 12.88
C SER A 103 -10.18 -11.81 12.92
N VAL A 104 -10.82 -10.66 12.71
CA VAL A 104 -10.25 -9.33 12.89
C VAL A 104 -11.28 -8.49 13.64
N SER A 105 -10.84 -7.75 14.66
CA SER A 105 -11.70 -6.87 15.45
C SER A 105 -10.96 -5.61 15.88
N GLY A 106 -11.73 -4.59 16.30
CA GLY A 106 -11.26 -3.24 16.59
C GLY A 106 -11.91 -2.24 15.63
N THR A 107 -12.43 -1.13 16.15
CA THR A 107 -13.17 -0.16 15.33
C THR A 107 -12.27 0.44 14.24
N GLY A 108 -12.77 0.43 13.00
CA GLY A 108 -12.06 0.94 11.82
C GLY A 108 -11.05 -0.04 11.21
N TRP A 109 -10.80 -1.19 11.84
CA TRP A 109 -9.90 -2.23 11.32
C TRP A 109 -10.62 -3.21 10.39
N ALA A 110 -9.94 -3.60 9.32
CA ALA A 110 -10.36 -4.66 8.42
C ALA A 110 -9.20 -5.62 8.12
N GLY A 111 -9.55 -6.90 7.93
CA GLY A 111 -8.61 -7.92 7.48
C GLY A 111 -8.31 -7.77 5.98
N GLY A 112 -7.03 -7.78 5.63
CA GLY A 112 -6.55 -7.68 4.25
C GLY A 112 -6.25 -9.03 3.62
N SER A 113 -5.32 -9.02 2.67
CA SER A 113 -4.76 -10.22 2.06
C SER A 113 -3.74 -10.88 2.98
N VAL A 114 -3.52 -12.17 2.74
CA VAL A 114 -2.30 -12.86 3.13
C VAL A 114 -1.52 -13.15 1.85
N THR A 115 -0.22 -12.91 1.86
CA THR A 115 0.67 -13.22 0.73
C THR A 115 1.80 -14.15 1.18
N GLY A 116 2.43 -14.82 0.21
CA GLY A 116 3.52 -15.76 0.46
C GLY A 116 3.11 -17.25 0.39
N PRO A 117 4.03 -18.15 0.73
CA PRO A 117 5.27 -17.87 1.44
C PRO A 117 6.36 -17.27 0.54
N ALA A 118 6.97 -16.16 0.98
CA ALA A 118 8.16 -15.59 0.36
C ALA A 118 9.26 -15.51 1.43
N ASN A 119 10.47 -16.00 1.10
CA ASN A 119 11.59 -16.07 2.03
C ASN A 119 11.23 -16.69 3.39
N GLY A 120 10.39 -17.74 3.37
CA GLY A 120 9.99 -18.45 4.59
C GLY A 120 8.96 -17.72 5.47
N THR A 121 8.24 -16.72 4.95
CA THR A 121 7.24 -15.97 5.72
C THR A 121 5.92 -15.78 4.96
N TYR A 122 4.81 -15.78 5.71
CA TYR A 122 3.50 -15.33 5.28
C TYR A 122 3.27 -13.89 5.76
N SER A 123 2.90 -12.98 4.86
CA SER A 123 2.63 -11.58 5.23
C SER A 123 1.14 -11.33 5.36
N TYR A 124 0.72 -10.95 6.57
CA TYR A 124 -0.67 -10.64 6.89
C TYR A 124 -0.89 -9.14 6.87
N THR A 125 -1.78 -8.66 6.02
CA THR A 125 -2.08 -7.24 5.90
C THR A 125 -3.39 -6.90 6.59
N PHE A 126 -3.42 -5.78 7.32
CA PHE A 126 -4.61 -5.22 7.96
C PHE A 126 -4.70 -3.74 7.61
N THR A 127 -5.90 -3.25 7.36
CA THR A 127 -6.12 -1.83 7.07
C THR A 127 -6.93 -1.20 8.18
N TRP A 128 -6.58 0.02 8.53
CA TRP A 128 -7.38 0.85 9.43
C TRP A 128 -7.88 2.06 8.68
N THR A 129 -9.13 2.45 8.96
CA THR A 129 -9.74 3.69 8.50
C THR A 129 -10.31 4.44 9.70
N GLY A 130 -10.07 5.75 9.74
CA GLY A 130 -10.50 6.59 10.86
C GLY A 130 -9.85 7.97 10.82
N THR A 131 -9.55 8.54 11.98
CA THR A 131 -8.80 9.79 12.08
C THR A 131 -7.84 9.75 13.26
N LEU A 132 -6.54 9.87 12.99
CA LEU A 132 -5.53 10.17 13.99
C LEU A 132 -5.08 11.62 13.85
N ASN A 133 -5.19 12.38 14.92
CA ASN A 133 -4.76 13.78 15.00
C ASN A 133 -4.36 14.11 16.45
N ASN A 134 -4.23 15.40 16.79
CA ASN A 134 -3.84 15.82 18.14
C ASN A 134 -4.91 15.56 19.22
N THR A 135 -6.16 15.27 18.83
CA THR A 135 -7.26 14.92 19.74
C THR A 135 -7.52 13.41 19.81
N THR A 136 -7.18 12.68 18.76
CA THR A 136 -7.31 11.22 18.66
C THR A 136 -5.95 10.63 18.30
N SER A 137 -5.06 10.50 19.28
CA SER A 137 -3.66 10.16 19.03
C SER A 137 -3.42 8.67 18.74
N SER A 138 -4.34 7.77 19.10
CA SER A 138 -4.14 6.32 18.95
C SER A 138 -5.30 5.65 18.23
N THR A 139 -4.99 4.60 17.47
CA THR A 139 -6.03 3.73 16.91
C THR A 139 -6.72 2.97 18.04
N PRO A 140 -7.97 2.51 17.84
CA PRO A 140 -8.46 1.34 18.58
C PRO A 140 -7.49 0.17 18.41
N GLU A 141 -7.42 -0.72 19.40
CA GLU A 141 -6.59 -1.91 19.33
C GLU A 141 -7.11 -2.86 18.23
N LEU A 142 -6.25 -3.19 17.26
CA LEU A 142 -6.43 -4.29 16.34
C LEU A 142 -6.23 -5.60 17.08
N ARG A 143 -7.21 -6.50 17.04
CA ARG A 143 -7.06 -7.89 17.50
C ARG A 143 -7.32 -8.82 16.34
N PHE A 144 -6.38 -9.71 16.06
CA PHE A 144 -6.50 -10.70 14.99
C PHE A 144 -6.16 -12.11 15.46
N LEU A 145 -6.78 -13.10 14.81
CA LEU A 145 -6.45 -14.52 14.96
C LEU A 145 -6.03 -15.07 13.61
N VAL A 146 -4.88 -15.73 13.54
CA VAL A 146 -4.43 -16.46 12.35
C VAL A 146 -4.28 -17.93 12.68
N LYS A 147 -4.44 -18.79 11.66
CA LYS A 147 -4.20 -20.23 11.82
C LYS A 147 -2.70 -20.47 12.04
N ARG A 148 -2.39 -21.28 13.05
CA ARG A 148 -1.06 -21.78 13.36
C ARG A 148 -0.87 -23.17 12.75
N THR A 149 0.37 -23.56 12.48
CA THR A 149 0.76 -24.97 12.39
C THR A 149 0.65 -25.63 13.77
N ASP A 150 0.16 -26.86 13.84
CA ASP A 150 0.02 -27.61 15.11
C ASP A 150 1.39 -28.09 15.60
N VAL A 151 2.16 -27.14 16.13
CA VAL A 151 3.48 -27.37 16.71
C VAL A 151 3.49 -26.87 18.16
N ALA A 152 4.40 -27.42 18.97
CA ALA A 152 4.60 -26.93 20.33
C ALA A 152 4.96 -25.43 20.33
N PRO A 153 4.62 -24.67 21.39
CA PRO A 153 4.98 -23.26 21.47
C PRO A 153 6.48 -23.01 21.28
N THR A 154 6.82 -22.08 20.38
CA THR A 154 8.20 -21.74 20.01
C THR A 154 8.44 -20.25 20.14
N VAL A 155 9.67 -19.86 20.44
CA VAL A 155 10.06 -18.44 20.43
C VAL A 155 10.35 -18.04 18.99
N ALA A 156 9.76 -16.94 18.55
CA ALA A 156 9.98 -16.35 17.24
C ALA A 156 10.16 -14.83 17.34
N THR A 157 11.06 -14.30 16.53
CA THR A 157 11.19 -12.86 16.32
C THR A 157 10.17 -12.41 15.27
N LEU A 158 9.31 -11.47 15.63
CA LEU A 158 8.28 -10.92 14.75
C LEU A 158 8.51 -9.43 14.55
N THR A 159 8.40 -8.95 13.31
CA THR A 159 8.52 -7.52 12.97
C THR A 159 7.25 -7.05 12.28
N ALA A 160 6.46 -6.18 12.94
CA ALA A 160 5.33 -5.54 12.29
C ALA A 160 5.76 -4.23 11.62
N TYR A 161 5.12 -3.91 10.50
CA TYR A 161 5.34 -2.68 9.74
C TYR A 161 4.03 -1.91 9.67
N VAL A 162 4.09 -0.58 9.74
CA VAL A 162 2.93 0.29 9.47
C VAL A 162 3.30 1.36 8.45
N THR A 163 2.40 1.58 7.50
CA THR A 163 2.53 2.59 6.46
C THR A 163 1.26 3.45 6.36
N SER A 164 1.43 4.67 5.85
CA SER A 164 0.33 5.58 5.53
C SER A 164 0.76 6.54 4.43
N PRO A 165 -0.14 7.01 3.55
CA PRO A 165 0.17 8.07 2.59
C PRO A 165 0.59 9.40 3.23
N HIS A 166 0.23 9.63 4.50
CA HIS A 166 0.46 10.90 5.20
C HIS A 166 1.40 10.78 6.40
N ALA A 167 2.12 9.65 6.52
CA ALA A 167 3.02 9.42 7.64
C ALA A 167 4.29 8.68 7.22
N THR A 168 5.38 8.91 7.94
CA THR A 168 6.61 8.15 7.77
C THR A 168 6.38 6.70 8.20
N PRO A 169 6.74 5.71 7.36
CA PRO A 169 6.68 4.29 7.75
C PRO A 169 7.49 4.01 9.02
N THR A 170 6.99 3.10 9.84
CA THR A 170 7.72 2.60 11.00
C THR A 170 7.53 1.10 11.17
N ASN A 171 8.36 0.49 12.00
CA ASN A 171 8.28 -0.93 12.34
C ASN A 171 8.51 -1.14 13.84
N ARG A 172 8.08 -2.30 14.35
CA ARG A 172 8.39 -2.76 15.70
C ARG A 172 8.70 -4.25 15.67
N THR A 173 9.83 -4.62 16.28
CA THR A 173 10.25 -6.01 16.46
C THR A 173 9.97 -6.45 17.90
N ILE A 174 9.46 -7.67 18.07
CA ILE A 174 9.28 -8.34 19.35
C ILE A 174 9.83 -9.76 19.29
N GLU A 175 10.20 -10.29 20.45
CA GLU A 175 10.29 -11.74 20.65
C GLU A 175 8.98 -12.22 21.26
N ALA A 176 8.36 -13.19 20.60
CA ALA A 176 7.09 -13.75 21.03
C ALA A 176 7.23 -15.25 21.18
N ARG A 177 6.77 -15.79 22.31
CA ARG A 177 6.53 -17.22 22.44
C ARG A 177 5.17 -17.48 21.82
N ILE A 178 5.16 -17.94 20.57
CA ILE A 178 3.95 -18.16 19.77
C ILE A 178 3.65 -19.60 19.56
#